data_AF-A0AAU8FNZ2-F1
#
_entry.id   AF-A0AAU8FNZ2-F1
#
_cell.length_a   1.000
_cell.length_b   1.000
_cell.length_c   1.000
_cell.angle_alpha   90.00
_cell.angle_beta   90.00
_cell.angle_gamma   90.00
#
_symmetry.space_group_name_H-M   'P 1'
#
loop_
_entity.id
_entity.type
_entity.pdbx_description
1 polymer ?
#
loop_
_entity_poly.entity_id
_entity_poly.type
_entity_poly.pdbx_seq_one_letter_code
_entity_poly.pdbx_strand_id
1 'polypeptide(L)'
;MRTLRFRLALWGWRSLADLIFWVFCRLWPYRRNMVLVNMARCFPTRPEKEIRKMVRAYFRHLADLLVEPFIIGRMPYGGLGRLVHYENTQLIDRLLREKKNIVLMASHYGCWEYLLSLPLQTHCKVLAAYSPISNRWLNAWALKLRSRFGVVMIPKSEWYRRTLGWNDDAPAIFVTIADQRPPESGKYYLNFMNRKTFIQSGAARIAVQRDCAVVYLDVSKKERNTYHFRFRLITRQPKELGEAGIMEHYYKALESTIERQPELWLWSHNRWKFHSRQGQKPVNALKLL
;
A
#
# COMPACT_ATOMS: atom_id res chain seq x y z
N MET A 1 10.17 -31.38 10.33
CA MET A 1 8.79 -31.22 10.85
C MET A 1 8.22 -29.79 10.77
N ARG A 2 8.94 -28.72 11.16
CA ARG A 2 8.43 -27.33 11.13
C ARG A 2 8.12 -26.78 9.72
N THR A 3 8.84 -27.22 8.70
CA THR A 3 8.65 -26.84 7.29
C THR A 3 7.38 -27.43 6.67
N LEU A 4 7.05 -28.69 6.98
CA LEU A 4 5.86 -29.36 6.46
C LEU A 4 4.57 -28.76 7.03
N ARG A 5 4.52 -28.54 8.36
CA ARG A 5 3.38 -27.86 9.01
C ARG A 5 3.11 -26.47 8.43
N PHE A 6 4.18 -25.70 8.16
CA PHE A 6 4.08 -24.41 7.50
C PHE A 6 3.51 -24.52 6.08
N ARG A 7 4.02 -25.45 5.27
CA ARG A 7 3.54 -25.67 3.89
C ARG A 7 2.07 -26.09 3.86
N LEU A 8 1.65 -27.00 4.77
CA LEU A 8 0.26 -27.43 4.89
C LEU A 8 -0.67 -26.29 5.31
N ALA A 9 -0.27 -25.49 6.29
CA ALA A 9 -1.06 -24.32 6.72
C ALA A 9 -1.19 -23.30 5.57
N LEU A 10 -0.09 -22.99 4.88
CA LEU A 10 -0.10 -22.08 3.73
C LEU A 10 -0.95 -22.61 2.58
N TRP A 11 -0.90 -23.93 2.34
CA TRP A 11 -1.79 -24.59 1.38
C TRP A 11 -3.26 -24.40 1.75
N GLY A 12 -3.64 -24.64 3.02
CA GLY A 12 -5.01 -24.42 3.49
C GLY A 12 -5.50 -22.97 3.27
N TRP A 13 -4.67 -21.97 3.57
CA TRP A 13 -5.01 -20.57 3.31
C TRP A 13 -5.13 -20.24 1.83
N ARG A 14 -4.26 -20.80 0.98
CA ARG A 14 -4.33 -20.65 -0.47
C ARG A 14 -5.58 -21.27 -1.06
N SER A 15 -5.98 -22.46 -0.58
CA SER A 15 -7.23 -23.11 -0.97
C SER A 15 -8.45 -22.27 -0.57
N LEU A 16 -8.45 -21.66 0.63
CA LEU A 16 -9.50 -20.73 1.04
C LEU A 16 -9.54 -19.49 0.15
N ALA A 17 -8.40 -18.92 -0.22
CA ALA A 17 -8.33 -17.81 -1.18
C ALA A 17 -8.85 -18.22 -2.56
N ASP A 18 -8.57 -19.44 -3.03
CA ASP A 18 -9.09 -19.95 -4.30
C ASP A 18 -10.63 -20.10 -4.28
N LEU A 19 -11.19 -20.52 -3.13
CA LEU A 19 -12.63 -20.54 -2.91
C LEU A 19 -13.22 -19.12 -2.91
N ILE A 20 -12.62 -18.16 -2.20
CA ILE A 20 -13.05 -16.75 -2.19
C ILE A 20 -13.00 -16.16 -3.60
N PHE A 21 -11.95 -16.44 -4.37
CA PHE A 21 -11.84 -16.04 -5.76
C PHE A 21 -12.96 -16.62 -6.63
N TRP A 22 -13.31 -17.89 -6.43
CA TRP A 22 -14.45 -18.52 -7.12
C TRP A 22 -15.76 -17.81 -6.77
N VAL A 23 -16.00 -17.49 -5.49
CA VAL A 23 -17.17 -16.72 -5.03
C VAL A 23 -17.24 -15.36 -5.72
N PHE A 24 -16.11 -14.62 -5.80
CA PHE A 24 -16.06 -13.34 -6.51
C PHE A 24 -16.40 -13.47 -8.00
N CYS A 25 -16.03 -14.58 -8.63
CA CYS A 25 -16.28 -14.80 -10.05
C CYS A 25 -17.71 -15.24 -10.35
N ARG A 26 -18.36 -16.01 -9.46
CA ARG A 26 -19.62 -16.72 -9.74
C ARG A 26 -20.83 -16.20 -8.98
N LEU A 27 -20.66 -15.81 -7.72
CA LEU A 27 -21.79 -15.52 -6.82
C LEU A 27 -21.88 -14.03 -6.47
N TRP A 28 -20.75 -13.39 -6.21
CA TRP A 28 -20.72 -12.00 -5.73
C TRP A 28 -19.62 -11.19 -6.43
N PRO A 29 -19.91 -10.50 -7.55
CA PRO A 29 -18.93 -9.69 -8.28
C PRO A 29 -18.61 -8.36 -7.57
N TYR A 30 -17.95 -8.44 -6.40
CA TYR A 30 -17.68 -7.31 -5.51
C TYR A 30 -17.02 -6.15 -6.27
N ARG A 31 -17.78 -5.06 -6.49
CA ARG A 31 -17.29 -3.84 -7.16
C ARG A 31 -16.63 -4.08 -8.53
N ARG A 32 -16.96 -5.19 -9.21
CA ARG A 32 -16.34 -5.59 -10.49
C ARG A 32 -16.40 -4.49 -11.55
N ASN A 33 -17.53 -3.82 -11.68
CA ASN A 33 -17.70 -2.74 -12.65
C ASN A 33 -16.76 -1.56 -12.37
N MET A 34 -16.53 -1.22 -11.10
CA MET A 34 -15.60 -0.15 -10.75
C MET A 34 -14.14 -0.53 -11.05
N VAL A 35 -13.76 -1.78 -10.74
CA VAL A 35 -12.42 -2.29 -11.07
C VAL A 35 -12.18 -2.24 -12.58
N LEU A 36 -13.15 -2.74 -13.36
CA LEU A 36 -13.12 -2.73 -14.83
C LEU A 36 -12.99 -1.32 -15.39
N VAL A 37 -13.84 -0.38 -14.95
CA VAL A 37 -13.81 1.01 -15.41
C VAL A 37 -12.50 1.70 -15.01
N ASN A 38 -11.99 1.46 -13.80
CA ASN A 38 -10.72 2.03 -13.37
C ASN A 38 -9.56 1.53 -14.24
N MET A 39 -9.45 0.21 -14.44
CA MET A 39 -8.39 -0.36 -15.28
C MET A 39 -8.49 0.11 -16.74
N ALA A 40 -9.68 0.06 -17.34
CA ALA A 40 -9.88 0.49 -18.73
C ALA A 40 -9.49 1.96 -18.96
N ARG A 41 -9.79 2.85 -18.00
CA ARG A 41 -9.41 4.26 -18.06
C ARG A 41 -7.93 4.51 -17.84
N CYS A 42 -7.28 3.67 -17.02
CA CYS A 42 -5.85 3.81 -16.73
C CYS A 42 -4.97 3.22 -17.84
N PHE A 43 -5.49 2.24 -18.60
CA PHE A 43 -4.80 1.54 -19.68
C PHE A 43 -5.59 1.62 -21.00
N PRO A 44 -5.83 2.84 -21.54
CA PRO A 44 -6.72 3.04 -22.69
C PRO A 44 -6.23 2.40 -23.99
N THR A 45 -4.93 2.13 -24.10
CA THR A 45 -4.31 1.52 -25.28
C THR A 45 -4.38 -0.01 -25.26
N ARG A 46 -4.76 -0.62 -24.13
CA ARG A 46 -4.83 -2.09 -24.02
C ARG A 46 -6.17 -2.62 -24.57
N PRO A 47 -6.15 -3.72 -25.33
CA PRO A 47 -7.38 -4.36 -25.79
C PRO A 47 -8.28 -4.77 -24.63
N GLU A 48 -9.59 -4.73 -24.86
CA GLU A 48 -10.57 -5.08 -23.84
C GLU A 48 -10.36 -6.48 -23.23
N LYS A 49 -9.97 -7.46 -24.05
CA LYS A 49 -9.65 -8.82 -23.60
C LYS A 49 -8.53 -8.85 -22.56
N GLU A 50 -7.52 -7.98 -22.72
CA GLU A 50 -6.43 -7.85 -21.75
C GLU A 50 -6.91 -7.19 -20.46
N ILE A 51 -7.72 -6.13 -20.56
CA ILE A 51 -8.34 -5.50 -19.39
C ILE A 51 -9.14 -6.53 -18.58
N ARG A 52 -10.00 -7.34 -19.25
CA ARG A 52 -10.77 -8.39 -18.58
C ARG A 52 -9.87 -9.44 -17.90
N LYS A 53 -8.72 -9.79 -18.51
CA LYS A 53 -7.70 -10.67 -17.92
C LYS A 53 -7.07 -10.05 -16.66
N MET A 54 -6.72 -8.76 -16.71
CA MET A 54 -6.17 -8.01 -15.57
C MET A 54 -7.18 -7.91 -14.42
N VAL A 55 -8.45 -7.65 -14.72
CA VAL A 55 -9.53 -7.64 -13.72
C VAL A 55 -9.65 -8.99 -13.02
N ARG A 56 -9.61 -10.10 -13.78
CA ARG A 56 -9.65 -11.45 -13.20
C ARG A 56 -8.43 -11.74 -12.32
N ALA A 57 -7.23 -11.33 -12.76
CA ALA A 57 -6.01 -11.45 -11.97
C ALA A 57 -6.09 -10.62 -10.67
N TYR A 58 -6.67 -9.42 -10.73
CA TYR A 58 -6.91 -8.58 -9.56
C TYR A 58 -7.82 -9.27 -8.54
N PHE A 59 -8.94 -9.88 -8.97
CA PHE A 59 -9.81 -10.60 -8.03
C PHE A 59 -9.15 -11.82 -7.40
N ARG A 60 -8.25 -12.50 -8.13
CA ARG A 60 -7.44 -13.57 -7.56
C ARG A 60 -6.49 -13.04 -6.50
N HIS A 61 -5.82 -11.92 -6.77
CA HIS A 61 -4.95 -11.30 -5.78
C HIS A 61 -5.74 -10.73 -4.58
N LEU A 62 -6.90 -10.13 -4.80
CA LEU A 62 -7.76 -9.63 -3.73
C LEU A 62 -8.18 -10.75 -2.79
N ALA A 63 -8.44 -11.95 -3.32
CA ALA A 63 -8.73 -13.12 -2.50
C ALA A 63 -7.52 -13.55 -1.65
N ASP A 64 -6.30 -13.54 -2.22
CA ASP A 64 -5.07 -13.74 -1.43
C ASP A 64 -4.95 -12.68 -0.32
N LEU A 65 -5.18 -11.41 -0.66
CA LEU A 65 -5.04 -10.28 0.25
C LEU A 65 -6.01 -10.35 1.45
N LEU A 66 -7.19 -10.97 1.28
CA LEU A 66 -8.14 -11.18 2.37
C LEU A 66 -7.69 -12.27 3.36
N VAL A 67 -6.90 -13.25 2.91
CA VAL A 67 -6.42 -14.34 3.79
C VAL A 67 -5.04 -14.04 4.38
N GLU A 68 -4.22 -13.22 3.73
CA GLU A 68 -2.85 -12.90 4.15
C GLU A 68 -2.71 -12.34 5.57
N PRO A 69 -3.59 -11.46 6.09
CA PRO A 69 -3.57 -11.06 7.49
C PRO A 69 -3.62 -12.23 8.48
N PHE A 70 -4.36 -13.30 8.15
CA PHE A 70 -4.45 -14.50 8.98
C PHE A 70 -3.20 -15.38 8.88
N ILE A 71 -2.60 -15.45 7.68
CA ILE A 71 -1.30 -16.09 7.47
C ILE A 71 -0.25 -15.41 8.34
N ILE A 72 -0.16 -14.08 8.28
CA ILE A 72 0.76 -13.26 9.06
C ILE A 72 0.52 -13.46 10.57
N GLY A 73 -0.73 -13.38 11.02
CA GLY A 73 -1.09 -13.51 12.44
C GLY A 73 -0.73 -14.87 13.06
N ARG A 74 -0.70 -15.93 12.25
CA ARG A 74 -0.29 -17.28 12.69
C ARG A 74 1.18 -17.59 12.47
N MET A 75 1.92 -16.71 11.78
CA MET A 75 3.31 -16.98 11.44
C MET A 75 4.25 -16.78 12.65
N PRO A 76 5.16 -17.74 12.93
CA PRO A 76 6.26 -17.52 13.86
C PRO A 76 7.18 -16.40 13.36
N TYR A 77 7.85 -15.69 14.28
CA TYR A 77 8.76 -14.58 13.94
C TYR A 77 9.80 -14.95 12.87
N GLY A 78 10.52 -16.07 13.04
CA GLY A 78 11.50 -16.55 12.06
C GLY A 78 10.92 -17.12 10.76
N GLY A 79 9.59 -17.19 10.61
CA GLY A 79 8.92 -17.69 9.41
C GLY A 79 8.70 -16.62 8.33
N LEU A 80 8.62 -15.34 8.73
CA LEU A 80 8.28 -14.23 7.82
C LEU A 80 9.31 -14.02 6.72
N GLY A 81 10.59 -14.25 6.99
CA GLY A 81 11.66 -14.14 5.99
C GLY A 81 11.53 -15.11 4.80
N ARG A 82 10.54 -16.02 4.80
CA ARG A 82 10.20 -16.88 3.66
C ARG A 82 9.20 -16.24 2.69
N LEU A 83 8.45 -15.25 3.15
CA LEU A 83 7.39 -14.57 2.39
C LEU A 83 7.70 -13.08 2.17
N VAL A 84 8.63 -12.52 2.95
CA VAL A 84 8.95 -11.10 2.90
C VAL A 84 10.45 -10.92 2.82
N HIS A 85 10.87 -10.19 1.79
CA HIS A 85 12.27 -9.85 1.57
C HIS A 85 12.38 -8.34 1.48
N TYR A 86 13.25 -7.75 2.30
CA TYR A 86 13.58 -6.34 2.20
C TYR A 86 14.88 -6.18 1.41
N GLU A 87 14.84 -5.32 0.40
CA GLU A 87 15.96 -5.02 -0.48
C GLU A 87 16.41 -3.57 -0.26
N ASN A 88 17.71 -3.34 -0.41
CA ASN A 88 18.33 -2.02 -0.20
C ASN A 88 18.12 -1.48 1.23
N THR A 89 18.17 -2.35 2.24
CA THR A 89 18.06 -1.98 3.67
C THR A 89 19.17 -1.02 4.10
N GLN A 90 20.34 -1.08 3.46
CA GLN A 90 21.50 -0.23 3.72
C GLN A 90 21.19 1.26 3.50
N LEU A 91 20.20 1.59 2.65
CA LEU A 91 19.71 2.96 2.49
C LEU A 91 19.09 3.48 3.79
N ILE A 92 18.24 2.67 4.43
CA ILE A 92 17.60 3.01 5.70
C ILE A 92 18.66 3.17 6.79
N ASP A 93 19.57 2.20 6.91
CA ASP A 93 20.64 2.25 7.92
C ASP A 93 21.51 3.50 7.78
N ARG A 94 21.84 3.90 6.55
CA ARG A 94 22.62 5.12 6.28
C ARG A 94 21.89 6.38 6.78
N LEU A 95 20.61 6.52 6.42
CA LEU A 95 19.81 7.68 6.82
C LEU A 95 19.64 7.77 8.34
N LEU A 96 19.45 6.63 9.01
CA LEU A 96 19.34 6.57 10.47
C LEU A 96 20.68 6.91 11.15
N ARG A 97 21.82 6.44 10.63
CA ARG A 97 23.15 6.83 11.15
C ARG A 97 23.42 8.33 11.05
N GLU A 98 22.88 8.98 10.04
CA GLU A 98 22.93 10.43 9.87
C GLU A 98 21.90 11.18 10.74
N LYS A 99 21.24 10.49 11.67
CA LYS A 99 20.20 11.03 12.56
C LYS A 99 19.01 11.64 11.81
N LYS A 100 18.75 11.24 10.56
CA LYS A 100 17.57 11.69 9.81
C LYS A 100 16.37 10.80 10.12
N ASN A 101 15.27 11.44 10.52
CA ASN A 101 13.96 10.80 10.48
C ASN A 101 13.59 10.47 9.02
N ILE A 102 12.81 9.41 8.83
CA ILE A 102 12.43 8.93 7.50
C ILE A 102 10.90 8.96 7.39
N VAL A 103 10.39 9.58 6.31
CA VAL A 103 9.02 9.35 5.86
C VAL A 103 9.06 8.25 4.81
N LEU A 104 8.55 7.07 5.16
CA LEU A 104 8.41 5.93 4.25
C LEU A 104 7.03 5.99 3.60
N MET A 105 7.00 6.24 2.30
CA MET A 105 5.78 6.31 1.49
C MET A 105 5.53 4.97 0.81
N ALA A 106 4.55 4.24 1.32
CA ALA A 106 4.02 3.00 0.74
C ALA A 106 2.71 3.26 -0.02
N SER A 107 2.20 2.23 -0.68
CA SER A 107 0.93 2.26 -1.43
C SER A 107 0.07 1.04 -1.12
N HIS A 108 -1.23 1.08 -1.45
CA HIS A 108 -2.12 -0.08 -1.38
C HIS A 108 -1.84 -1.04 -2.55
N TYR A 109 -0.60 -1.51 -2.63
CA TYR A 109 -0.08 -2.36 -3.69
C TYR A 109 0.54 -3.63 -3.09
N GLY A 110 0.22 -4.78 -3.69
CA GLY A 110 0.55 -6.08 -3.13
C GLY A 110 -0.11 -6.24 -1.76
N CYS A 111 0.61 -6.81 -0.81
CA CYS A 111 0.13 -6.95 0.56
C CYS A 111 0.90 -6.02 1.50
N TRP A 112 0.36 -4.81 1.66
CA TRP A 112 0.93 -3.79 2.54
C TRP A 112 0.92 -4.23 4.01
N GLU A 113 0.08 -5.19 4.41
CA GLU A 113 0.07 -5.68 5.78
C GLU A 113 1.42 -6.29 6.15
N TYR A 114 2.18 -6.88 5.23
CA TYR A 114 3.54 -7.38 5.55
C TYR A 114 4.51 -6.30 6.02
N LEU A 115 4.23 -5.00 5.81
CA LEU A 115 5.03 -3.90 6.36
C LEU A 115 5.03 -3.87 7.89
N LEU A 116 4.09 -4.55 8.55
CA LEU A 116 4.17 -4.75 10.00
C LEU A 116 5.45 -5.44 10.44
N SER A 117 6.16 -6.14 9.54
CA SER A 117 7.45 -6.78 9.82
C SER A 117 8.66 -5.85 9.71
N LEU A 118 8.47 -4.59 9.26
CA LEU A 118 9.55 -3.61 9.10
C LEU A 118 10.39 -3.39 10.36
N PRO A 119 9.85 -3.37 11.60
CA PRO A 119 10.68 -3.22 12.79
C PRO A 119 11.66 -4.38 13.01
N LEU A 120 11.50 -5.53 12.34
CA LEU A 120 12.48 -6.60 12.36
C LEU A 120 13.73 -6.29 11.51
N GLN A 121 13.71 -5.21 10.72
CA GLN A 121 14.77 -4.83 9.80
C GLN A 121 15.53 -3.58 10.25
N THR A 122 15.18 -3.01 11.40
CA THR A 122 15.78 -1.78 11.91
C THR A 122 15.73 -1.73 13.43
N HIS A 123 16.64 -0.97 14.03
CA HIS A 123 16.67 -0.74 15.47
C HIS A 123 15.87 0.49 15.90
N CYS A 124 15.37 1.30 14.95
CA CYS A 124 14.59 2.49 15.26
C CYS A 124 13.10 2.20 15.44
N LYS A 125 12.39 3.13 16.09
CA LYS A 125 10.92 3.07 16.17
C LYS A 125 10.30 3.24 14.79
N VAL A 126 9.33 2.38 14.49
CA VAL A 126 8.50 2.45 13.28
C VAL A 126 7.09 2.82 13.70
N LEU A 127 6.58 3.92 13.16
CA LEU A 127 5.26 4.44 13.45
C LEU A 127 4.42 4.43 12.17
N ALA A 128 3.16 4.02 12.25
CA ALA A 128 2.28 3.96 11.10
C ALA A 128 0.91 4.57 11.40
N ALA A 129 0.39 5.37 10.47
CA ALA A 129 -0.96 5.89 10.54
C ALA A 129 -1.99 4.78 10.31
N TYR A 130 -3.08 4.74 11.09
CA TYR A 130 -4.24 3.91 10.79
C TYR A 130 -5.56 4.64 10.94
N SER A 131 -6.55 4.19 10.18
CA SER A 131 -7.95 4.58 10.40
C SER A 131 -8.61 3.54 11.32
N PRO A 132 -9.16 3.95 12.48
CA PRO A 132 -9.92 3.04 13.33
C PRO A 132 -11.06 2.38 12.58
N ILE A 133 -11.21 1.06 12.79
CA ILE A 133 -12.31 0.28 12.21
C ILE A 133 -13.54 0.46 13.11
N SER A 134 -14.71 0.76 12.54
CA SER A 134 -15.94 1.03 13.31
C SER A 134 -16.33 -0.12 14.23
N ASN A 135 -16.09 -1.37 13.82
CA ASN A 135 -16.30 -2.53 14.67
C ASN A 135 -15.14 -2.69 15.66
N ARG A 136 -15.44 -2.57 16.96
CA ARG A 136 -14.46 -2.62 18.06
C ARG A 136 -13.61 -3.90 18.10
N TRP A 137 -14.21 -5.05 17.82
CA TRP A 137 -13.52 -6.36 17.87
C TRP A 137 -12.54 -6.50 16.72
N LEU A 138 -12.98 -6.14 15.51
CA LEU A 138 -12.11 -6.11 14.33
C LEU A 138 -10.99 -5.08 14.49
N ASN A 139 -11.29 -3.91 15.08
CA ASN A 139 -10.28 -2.90 15.36
C ASN A 139 -9.21 -3.42 16.33
N ALA A 140 -9.63 -4.03 17.45
CA ALA A 140 -8.70 -4.59 18.43
C ALA A 140 -7.84 -5.72 17.83
N TRP A 141 -8.45 -6.60 17.03
CA TRP A 141 -7.73 -7.65 16.32
C TRP A 141 -6.71 -7.08 15.32
N ALA A 142 -7.11 -6.10 14.51
CA ALA A 142 -6.23 -5.46 13.53
C ALA A 142 -5.06 -4.72 14.19
N LEU A 143 -5.31 -4.05 15.33
CA LEU A 143 -4.25 -3.40 16.11
C LEU A 143 -3.27 -4.43 16.68
N LYS A 144 -3.77 -5.53 17.27
CA LYS A 144 -2.93 -6.62 17.76
C LYS A 144 -2.07 -7.22 16.66
N LEU A 145 -2.63 -7.39 15.46
CA LEU A 145 -1.89 -7.90 14.30
C LEU A 145 -0.79 -6.92 13.87
N ARG A 146 -1.14 -5.65 13.66
CA ARG A 146 -0.22 -4.63 13.12
C ARG A 146 0.87 -4.24 14.10
N SER A 147 0.63 -4.31 15.40
CA SER A 147 1.63 -4.03 16.44
C SER A 147 2.46 -5.24 16.86
N ARG A 148 2.16 -6.45 16.36
CA ARG A 148 2.81 -7.70 16.77
C ARG A 148 4.34 -7.65 16.72
N PHE A 149 4.93 -6.97 15.75
CA PHE A 149 6.39 -6.91 15.58
C PHE A 149 6.97 -5.55 16.00
N GLY A 150 6.22 -4.72 16.70
CA GLY A 150 6.73 -3.46 17.26
C GLY A 150 6.35 -2.19 16.49
N VAL A 151 5.45 -2.26 15.49
CA VAL A 151 4.91 -1.03 14.87
C VAL A 151 4.01 -0.31 15.85
N VAL A 152 4.29 0.97 16.06
CA VAL A 152 3.46 1.88 16.84
C VAL A 152 2.35 2.42 15.94
N MET A 153 1.12 1.96 16.16
CA MET A 153 -0.04 2.38 15.38
C MET A 153 -0.61 3.68 15.95
N ILE A 154 -0.67 4.73 15.13
CA ILE A 154 -1.21 6.04 15.52
C ILE A 154 -2.50 6.32 14.75
N PRO A 155 -3.61 6.69 15.42
CA PRO A 155 -4.85 7.07 14.74
C PRO A 155 -4.62 8.22 13.75
N LYS A 156 -5.24 8.16 12.58
CA LYS A 156 -5.08 9.17 11.51
C LYS A 156 -5.41 10.59 11.96
N SER A 157 -6.35 10.75 12.89
CA SER A 157 -6.71 12.04 13.52
C SER A 157 -5.55 12.66 14.31
N GLU A 158 -4.68 11.83 14.87
CA GLU A 158 -3.54 12.26 15.69
C GLU A 158 -2.20 12.24 14.95
N TRP A 159 -2.16 11.55 13.80
CA TRP A 159 -0.93 11.29 13.03
C TRP A 159 -0.09 12.54 12.83
N TYR A 160 -0.69 13.62 12.34
CA TYR A 160 0.02 14.85 12.03
C TYR A 160 0.62 15.50 13.29
N ARG A 161 -0.18 15.65 14.35
CA ARG A 161 0.27 16.20 15.64
C ARG A 161 1.41 15.37 16.24
N ARG A 162 1.27 14.04 16.25
CA ARG A 162 2.23 13.11 16.87
C ARG A 162 3.55 13.03 16.10
N THR A 163 3.51 13.11 14.77
CA THR A 163 4.72 13.05 13.93
C THR A 163 5.49 14.38 13.94
N LEU A 164 4.78 15.52 13.93
CA LEU A 164 5.44 16.82 14.06
C LEU A 164 6.05 17.06 15.45
N GLY A 165 5.32 16.65 16.49
CA GLY A 165 5.79 16.71 17.88
C GLY A 165 6.74 15.58 18.28
N TRP A 166 7.18 14.73 17.34
CA TRP A 166 8.10 13.65 17.64
C TRP A 166 9.46 14.23 18.04
N ASN A 167 9.94 13.96 19.25
CA ASN A 167 11.18 14.55 19.75
C ASN A 167 12.06 13.53 20.50
N ASP A 168 12.04 12.27 20.07
CA ASP A 168 12.96 11.27 20.60
C ASP A 168 14.39 11.52 20.07
N ASP A 169 15.39 11.27 20.91
CA ASP A 169 16.82 11.40 20.55
C ASP A 169 17.24 10.47 19.39
N ALA A 170 16.55 9.34 19.26
CA ALA A 170 16.75 8.39 18.18
C ALA A 170 15.84 8.72 16.98
N PRO A 171 16.36 8.65 15.73
CA PRO A 171 15.54 8.84 14.54
C PRO A 171 14.47 7.76 14.46
N ALA A 172 13.37 8.07 13.78
CA ALA A 172 12.24 7.17 13.58
C ALA A 172 11.83 7.07 12.10
N ILE A 173 11.09 6.00 11.77
CA ILE A 173 10.46 5.81 10.47
C ILE A 173 8.95 6.05 10.61
N PHE A 174 8.45 7.06 9.90
CA PHE A 174 7.05 7.38 9.76
C PHE A 174 6.49 6.74 8.48
N VAL A 175 5.76 5.64 8.62
CA VAL A 175 5.15 4.91 7.50
C VAL A 175 3.79 5.51 7.15
N THR A 176 3.62 5.86 5.89
CA THR A 176 2.36 6.36 5.33
C THR A 176 1.99 5.58 4.09
N ILE A 177 0.72 5.16 3.97
CA ILE A 177 0.20 4.61 2.73
C ILE A 177 -0.47 5.75 1.96
N ALA A 178 0.23 6.33 0.98
CA ALA A 178 0.00 7.70 0.50
C ALA A 178 -0.85 7.80 -0.80
N ASP A 179 -1.35 6.68 -1.31
CA ASP A 179 -2.14 6.56 -2.54
C ASP A 179 -3.67 6.52 -2.31
N GLN A 180 -4.16 6.94 -1.15
CA GLN A 180 -5.60 7.11 -0.92
C GLN A 180 -6.12 8.43 -1.48
N ARG A 181 -7.43 8.47 -1.71
CA ARG A 181 -8.12 9.71 -2.09
C ARG A 181 -8.11 10.71 -0.92
N PRO A 182 -7.80 12.00 -1.15
CA PRO A 182 -7.96 13.02 -0.11
C PRO A 182 -9.45 13.29 0.20
N PRO A 183 -9.75 14.06 1.26
CA PRO A 183 -11.06 14.68 1.45
C PRO A 183 -11.45 15.56 0.25
N GLU A 184 -12.73 15.91 0.12
CA GLU A 184 -13.25 16.73 -0.99
C GLU A 184 -12.62 18.14 -1.03
N SER A 185 -12.15 18.64 0.11
CA SER A 185 -11.38 19.89 0.22
C SER A 185 -9.92 19.80 -0.27
N GLY A 186 -9.50 18.66 -0.81
CA GLY A 186 -8.15 18.46 -1.34
C GLY A 186 -7.82 19.44 -2.47
N LYS A 187 -6.81 20.29 -2.25
CA LYS A 187 -6.44 21.35 -3.20
C LYS A 187 -5.41 20.91 -4.26
N TYR A 188 -4.66 19.83 -4.00
CA TYR A 188 -3.58 19.39 -4.86
C TYR A 188 -4.01 18.27 -5.79
N TYR A 189 -3.61 18.37 -7.06
CA TYR A 189 -3.80 17.34 -8.08
C TYR A 189 -2.55 17.20 -8.95
N LEU A 190 -2.40 16.03 -9.57
CA LEU A 190 -1.41 15.76 -10.62
C LEU A 190 -1.98 14.74 -11.61
N ASN A 191 -1.25 14.45 -12.68
CA ASN A 191 -1.57 13.36 -13.60
C ASN A 191 -0.99 12.04 -13.07
N PHE A 192 -1.83 11.03 -12.94
CA PHE A 192 -1.45 9.70 -12.47
C PHE A 192 -2.32 8.64 -13.14
N MET A 193 -1.70 7.61 -13.71
CA MET A 193 -2.37 6.55 -14.46
C MET A 193 -3.24 7.10 -15.59
N ASN A 194 -2.68 8.03 -16.39
CA ASN A 194 -3.37 8.75 -17.48
C ASN A 194 -4.61 9.57 -17.04
N ARG A 195 -4.67 9.96 -15.76
CA ARG A 195 -5.84 10.68 -15.21
C ARG A 195 -5.43 11.80 -14.28
N LYS A 196 -6.10 12.95 -14.41
CA LYS A 196 -6.08 13.99 -13.37
C LYS A 196 -6.55 13.37 -12.05
N THR A 197 -5.78 13.55 -10.99
CA THR A 197 -5.92 12.82 -9.73
C THR A 197 -5.65 13.75 -8.56
N PHE A 198 -6.62 13.90 -7.67
CA PHE A 198 -6.40 14.60 -6.39
C PHE A 198 -5.56 13.74 -5.46
N ILE A 199 -4.62 14.38 -4.76
CA ILE A 199 -3.60 13.69 -3.95
C ILE A 199 -3.63 14.14 -2.50
N GLN A 200 -3.26 13.23 -1.60
CA GLN A 200 -3.06 13.53 -0.19
C GLN A 200 -1.58 13.90 0.05
N SER A 201 -1.28 15.15 0.37
CA SER A 201 0.10 15.65 0.55
C SER A 201 0.64 15.55 1.98
N GLY A 202 -0.11 14.96 2.92
CA GLY A 202 0.26 14.96 4.34
C GLY A 202 1.64 14.35 4.65
N ALA A 203 2.04 13.31 3.92
CA ALA A 203 3.37 12.70 4.05
C ALA A 203 4.49 13.66 3.62
N ALA A 204 4.33 14.32 2.47
CA ALA A 204 5.28 15.31 1.98
C ALA A 204 5.37 16.51 2.91
N ARG A 205 4.24 16.98 3.45
CA ARG A 205 4.20 18.07 4.43
C ARG A 205 4.99 17.75 5.70
N ILE A 206 4.78 16.55 6.26
CA ILE A 206 5.56 16.08 7.41
C ILE A 206 7.05 16.09 7.05
N ALA A 207 7.42 15.55 5.89
CA ALA A 207 8.81 15.50 5.48
C ALA A 207 9.46 16.89 5.38
N VAL A 208 8.80 17.86 4.75
CA VAL A 208 9.30 19.24 4.61
C VAL A 208 9.44 19.93 5.97
N GLN A 209 8.40 19.86 6.81
CA GLN A 209 8.39 20.57 8.10
C GLN A 209 9.40 20.00 9.10
N ARG A 210 9.66 18.68 9.02
CA ARG A 210 10.56 17.97 9.94
C ARG A 210 11.94 17.65 9.37
N ASP A 211 12.22 18.10 8.15
CA ASP A 211 13.42 17.74 7.38
C ASP A 211 13.68 16.22 7.32
N CYS A 212 12.62 15.42 7.20
CA CYS A 212 12.76 13.97 7.08
C CYS A 212 13.23 13.58 5.68
N ALA A 213 14.15 12.61 5.59
CA ALA A 213 14.41 11.95 4.32
C ALA A 213 13.13 11.24 3.83
N VAL A 214 12.89 11.27 2.52
CA VAL A 214 11.72 10.65 1.91
C VAL A 214 12.13 9.42 1.15
N VAL A 215 11.52 8.28 1.47
CA VAL A 215 11.78 6.99 0.84
C VAL A 215 10.48 6.44 0.30
N TYR A 216 10.48 6.05 -0.98
CA TYR A 216 9.41 5.25 -1.58
C TYR A 216 9.66 3.77 -1.32
N LEU A 217 8.60 3.05 -0.94
CA LEU A 217 8.63 1.61 -0.84
C LEU A 217 8.14 0.98 -2.14
N ASP A 218 9.08 0.50 -2.94
CA ASP A 218 8.76 -0.23 -4.15
C ASP A 218 8.45 -1.69 -3.83
N VAL A 219 7.45 -2.27 -4.49
CA VAL A 219 6.95 -3.61 -4.20
C VAL A 219 6.94 -4.47 -5.46
N SER A 220 7.38 -5.72 -5.33
CA SER A 220 7.16 -6.74 -6.35
C SER A 220 6.73 -8.07 -5.73
N LYS A 221 5.92 -8.83 -6.48
CA LYS A 221 5.48 -10.17 -6.09
C LYS A 221 6.07 -11.14 -7.10
N LYS A 222 7.03 -11.98 -6.67
CA LYS A 222 7.66 -12.99 -7.52
C LYS A 222 6.88 -14.30 -7.51
N GLU A 223 6.29 -14.63 -6.37
CA GLU A 223 5.51 -15.85 -6.16
C GLU A 223 4.24 -15.54 -5.35
N ARG A 224 3.29 -16.47 -5.35
CA ARG A 224 2.05 -16.32 -4.57
C ARG A 224 2.39 -16.15 -3.08
N ASN A 225 1.94 -15.04 -2.51
CA ASN A 225 2.19 -14.61 -1.13
C ASN A 225 3.64 -14.24 -0.77
N THR A 226 4.57 -14.17 -1.74
CA THR A 226 5.97 -13.77 -1.52
C THR A 226 6.24 -12.39 -2.10
N TYR A 227 6.60 -11.43 -1.24
CA TYR A 227 6.76 -10.03 -1.57
C TYR A 227 8.19 -9.55 -1.33
N HIS A 228 8.68 -8.74 -2.25
CA HIS A 228 9.94 -8.03 -2.16
C HIS A 228 9.65 -6.54 -1.99
N PHE A 229 10.17 -5.97 -0.91
CA PHE A 229 10.06 -4.56 -0.54
C PHE A 229 11.42 -3.89 -0.73
N ARG A 230 11.52 -3.03 -1.74
CA ARG A 230 12.75 -2.33 -2.06
C ARG A 230 12.65 -0.86 -1.69
N PHE A 231 13.54 -0.40 -0.82
CA PHE A 231 13.62 1.01 -0.46
C PHE A 231 14.24 1.82 -1.61
N ARG A 232 13.57 2.89 -2.04
CA ARG A 232 14.06 3.82 -3.05
C ARG A 232 14.05 5.23 -2.50
N LEU A 233 15.20 5.90 -2.50
CA LEU A 233 15.28 7.28 -2.05
C LEU A 233 14.53 8.19 -3.02
N ILE A 234 13.65 9.06 -2.50
CA ILE A 234 13.10 10.20 -3.25
C ILE A 234 14.00 11.42 -3.03
N THR A 235 14.23 11.80 -1.76
CA THR A 235 15.11 12.93 -1.44
C THR A 235 15.63 12.86 -0.01
N ARG A 236 16.81 13.42 0.22
CA ARG A 236 17.37 13.71 1.55
C ARG A 236 17.15 15.16 1.99
N GLN A 237 16.75 16.01 1.05
CA GLN A 237 16.52 17.45 1.21
C GLN A 237 15.06 17.75 0.84
N PRO A 238 14.09 17.38 1.71
CA PRO A 238 12.68 17.55 1.41
C PRO A 238 12.29 19.02 1.22
N LYS A 239 12.97 19.95 1.91
CA LYS A 239 12.71 21.39 1.82
C LYS A 239 13.04 21.97 0.44
N GLU A 240 14.13 21.52 -0.17
CA GLU A 240 14.55 21.93 -1.51
C GLU A 240 13.60 21.38 -2.59
N LEU A 241 13.20 20.11 -2.46
CA LEU A 241 12.27 19.48 -3.43
C LEU A 241 10.82 19.97 -3.26
N GLY A 242 10.44 20.36 -2.04
CA GLY A 242 9.11 20.85 -1.70
C GLY A 242 8.01 19.77 -1.68
N GLU A 243 6.83 20.12 -1.17
CA GLU A 243 5.70 19.18 -1.06
C GLU A 243 5.29 18.62 -2.44
N ALA A 244 5.21 19.46 -3.46
CA ALA A 244 4.77 19.08 -4.80
C ALA A 244 5.75 18.11 -5.47
N GLY A 245 7.04 18.44 -5.48
CA GLY A 245 8.07 17.58 -6.08
C GLY A 245 8.15 16.21 -5.42
N ILE A 246 8.06 16.14 -4.08
CA ILE A 246 7.99 14.86 -3.36
C ILE A 246 6.83 14.00 -3.87
N MET A 247 5.64 14.59 -3.99
CA MET A 247 4.45 13.85 -4.43
C MET A 247 4.55 13.44 -5.91
N GLU A 248 5.10 14.28 -6.79
CA GLU A 248 5.33 13.93 -8.20
C GLU A 248 6.27 12.73 -8.33
N HIS A 249 7.40 12.74 -7.62
CA HIS A 249 8.33 11.61 -7.59
C HIS A 249 7.67 10.34 -7.05
N TYR A 250 6.88 10.45 -5.97
CA TYR A 250 6.14 9.32 -5.40
C TYR A 250 5.13 8.73 -6.41
N TYR A 251 4.29 9.55 -7.04
CA TYR A 251 3.27 9.06 -7.97
C TYR A 251 3.87 8.51 -9.26
N LYS A 252 4.96 9.11 -9.77
CA LYS A 252 5.71 8.56 -10.91
C LYS A 252 6.30 7.20 -10.58
N ALA A 253 6.90 7.04 -9.40
CA ALA A 253 7.44 5.76 -8.96
C ALA A 253 6.33 4.71 -8.78
N LEU A 254 5.18 5.10 -8.22
CA LEU A 254 4.02 4.23 -8.06
C LEU A 254 3.41 3.81 -9.40
N GLU A 255 3.32 4.71 -10.38
CA GLU A 255 2.84 4.41 -11.73
C GLU A 255 3.73 3.34 -12.38
N SER A 256 5.05 3.51 -12.34
CA SER A 256 5.99 2.48 -12.80
C SER A 256 5.87 1.16 -12.04
N THR A 257 5.42 1.17 -10.79
CA THR A 257 5.14 -0.06 -10.02
C THR A 257 3.87 -0.74 -10.47
N ILE A 258 2.80 0.03 -10.67
CA ILE A 258 1.52 -0.47 -11.17
C ILE A 258 1.67 -1.02 -12.59
N GLU A 259 2.42 -0.36 -13.45
CA GLU A 259 2.64 -0.83 -14.83
C GLU A 259 3.32 -2.21 -14.89
N ARG A 260 4.20 -2.54 -13.93
CA ARG A 260 4.88 -3.85 -13.88
C ARG A 260 3.93 -5.00 -13.59
N GLN A 261 3.04 -4.87 -12.60
CA GLN A 261 2.04 -5.89 -12.25
C GLN A 261 0.72 -5.23 -11.82
N PRO A 262 -0.11 -4.78 -12.78
CA PRO A 262 -1.27 -3.93 -12.49
C PRO A 262 -2.26 -4.56 -11.51
N GLU A 263 -2.45 -5.87 -11.56
CA GLU A 263 -3.39 -6.60 -10.72
C GLU A 263 -3.13 -6.50 -9.22
N LEU A 264 -1.97 -6.00 -8.79
CA LEU A 264 -1.59 -5.91 -7.39
C LEU A 264 -2.03 -4.62 -6.70
N TRP A 265 -2.48 -3.61 -7.45
CA TRP A 265 -2.97 -2.38 -6.86
C TRP A 265 -4.45 -2.48 -6.45
N LEU A 266 -4.87 -1.77 -5.40
CA LEU A 266 -6.24 -1.85 -4.87
C LEU A 266 -7.28 -1.12 -5.75
N TRP A 267 -7.61 -1.72 -6.91
CA TRP A 267 -8.52 -1.16 -7.92
C TRP A 267 -9.98 -1.00 -7.48
N SER A 268 -10.40 -1.68 -6.40
CA SER A 268 -11.75 -1.55 -5.83
C SER A 268 -11.93 -0.27 -4.98
N HIS A 269 -10.89 0.56 -4.84
CA HIS A 269 -11.01 1.88 -4.24
C HIS A 269 -11.59 2.88 -5.25
N ASN A 270 -12.62 3.65 -4.84
CA ASN A 270 -13.19 4.70 -5.67
C ASN A 270 -12.35 6.00 -5.58
N ARG A 271 -11.10 5.91 -6.07
CA ARG A 271 -10.11 6.98 -6.00
C ARG A 271 -10.55 8.25 -6.73
N TRP A 272 -11.20 8.09 -7.89
CA TRP A 272 -11.57 9.20 -8.77
C TRP A 272 -13.04 9.64 -8.67
N LYS A 273 -13.72 9.37 -7.54
CA LYS A 273 -15.13 9.72 -7.32
C LYS A 273 -15.46 11.18 -7.68
N PHE A 274 -14.58 12.14 -7.37
CA PHE A 274 -14.83 13.56 -7.62
C PHE A 274 -14.79 13.95 -9.10
N HIS A 275 -14.17 13.15 -9.97
CA HIS A 275 -14.08 13.43 -11.41
C HIS A 275 -15.35 13.08 -12.18
N SER A 276 -16.25 12.25 -11.62
CA SER A 276 -17.52 11.95 -12.27
C SER A 276 -18.51 13.13 -12.27
N ARG A 277 -18.24 14.19 -11.49
CA ARG A 277 -19.06 15.42 -11.45
C ARG A 277 -18.58 16.51 -12.42
N GLN A 278 -17.36 16.40 -12.98
CA GLN A 278 -16.77 17.39 -13.88
C GLN A 278 -16.61 16.87 -15.33
N GLY A 279 -17.64 16.21 -15.87
CA GLY A 279 -17.76 16.01 -17.32
C GLY A 279 -17.01 14.83 -17.96
N GLN A 280 -16.49 13.85 -17.20
CA GLN A 280 -16.01 12.61 -17.83
C GLN A 280 -17.18 11.80 -18.38
N LYS A 281 -17.22 11.57 -19.71
CA LYS A 281 -18.22 10.71 -20.37
C LYS A 281 -18.33 9.36 -19.62
N PRO A 282 -19.56 8.89 -19.31
CA PRO A 282 -19.74 7.59 -18.69
C PRO A 282 -19.16 6.51 -19.61
N VAL A 283 -18.25 5.69 -19.08
CA VAL A 283 -17.87 4.45 -19.78
C VAL A 283 -19.06 3.53 -19.60
N ASN A 284 -19.73 3.19 -20.70
CA ASN A 284 -20.91 2.33 -20.66
C ASN A 284 -20.44 0.92 -20.29
N ALA A 285 -20.44 0.60 -18.99
CA ALA A 285 -19.93 -0.67 -18.46
C ALA A 285 -20.65 -1.89 -19.07
N LEU A 286 -21.86 -1.70 -19.59
CA LEU A 286 -22.63 -2.71 -20.33
C LEU A 286 -21.97 -3.14 -21.65
N LYS A 287 -21.11 -2.31 -22.27
CA LYS A 287 -20.34 -2.72 -23.45
C LYS A 287 -19.08 -3.52 -23.10
N LEU A 288 -18.65 -3.48 -21.83
CA LEU A 288 -17.43 -4.12 -21.35
C LEU A 288 -17.67 -5.40 -20.52
N LEU A 289 -18.93 -5.72 -20.24
CA LEU A 289 -19.38 -6.98 -19.63
C LEU A 289 -19.72 -8.00 -20.72
#